data_AF-A0A0M2DW17-F1
#
_entry.id   AF-A0A0M2DW17-F1
#
_cell.length_a   1.000
_cell.length_b   1.000
_cell.length_c   1.000
_cell.angle_alpha   90.00
_cell.angle_beta   90.00
_cell.angle_gamma   90.00
#
_symmetry.space_group_name_H-M   'P 1'
#
loop_
_entity.id
_entity.type
_entity.pdbx_description
1 polymer ?
#
loop_
_entity_poly.entity_id
_entity_poly.type
_entity_poly.pdbx_seq_one_letter_code
_entity_poly.pdbx_strand_id
1 'polypeptide(L)'
;MLSNRKKYVTPHYWIQLPAGYVVDLRLRMWFGDDEAIPHGIFQPGMHPRFIYSGKEVVPYKLTASLASILTDGLISNVKLPSKPNRPLCK
;
A
#
# COMPACT_ATOMS: atom_id res chain seq x y z
N MET A 1 -21.28 1.31 26.27
CA MET A 1 -20.58 0.03 26.02
C MET A 1 -20.17 -0.01 24.57
N LEU A 2 -18.87 0.19 24.26
CA LEU A 2 -18.38 0.12 22.89
C LEU A 2 -18.19 -1.35 22.50
N SER A 3 -18.89 -1.78 21.46
CA SER A 3 -18.86 -3.12 20.91
C SER A 3 -17.44 -3.49 20.43
N ASN A 4 -16.81 -4.49 21.06
CA ASN A 4 -15.53 -5.12 20.64
C ASN A 4 -15.68 -5.96 19.35
N ARG A 5 -16.36 -5.43 18.33
CA ARG A 5 -16.49 -6.13 17.05
C ARG A 5 -15.24 -5.90 16.21
N LYS A 6 -14.48 -6.97 15.98
CA LYS A 6 -13.44 -7.01 14.94
C LYS A 6 -14.10 -6.70 13.61
N LYS A 7 -13.63 -5.64 12.94
CA LYS A 7 -14.07 -5.27 11.60
C LYS A 7 -13.13 -5.92 10.59
N TYR A 8 -13.72 -6.56 9.59
CA TYR A 8 -13.00 -7.18 8.47
C TYR A 8 -13.36 -6.45 7.19
N VAL A 9 -12.37 -6.28 6.32
CA VAL A 9 -12.54 -5.62 5.03
C VAL A 9 -12.09 -6.57 3.95
N THR A 10 -13.04 -6.98 3.11
CA THR A 10 -12.78 -7.79 1.92
C THR A 10 -13.82 -7.43 0.85
N PRO A 11 -13.42 -7.22 -0.43
CA PRO A 11 -12.05 -7.25 -0.94
C PRO A 11 -11.24 -6.01 -0.54
N HIS A 12 -9.96 -6.21 -0.21
CA HIS A 12 -9.01 -5.12 0.07
C HIS A 12 -7.64 -5.45 -0.52
N TYR A 13 -6.99 -4.46 -1.10
CA TYR A 13 -5.68 -4.60 -1.74
C TYR A 13 -4.72 -3.60 -1.11
N TRP A 14 -3.49 -4.05 -0.91
CA TRP A 14 -2.36 -3.27 -0.43
C TRP A 14 -1.09 -3.76 -1.15
N ILE A 15 0.00 -3.01 -1.01
CA ILE A 15 1.30 -3.41 -1.56
C ILE A 15 2.22 -3.73 -0.39
N GLN A 16 2.82 -4.91 -0.39
CA GLN A 16 3.90 -5.24 0.55
C GLN A 16 5.25 -4.89 -0.08
N LEU A 17 6.04 -4.09 0.63
CA LEU A 17 7.38 -3.68 0.24
C LEU A 17 8.44 -4.52 0.99
N PRO A 18 9.71 -4.51 0.53
CA PRO A 18 10.81 -5.07 1.29
C PRO A 18 10.90 -4.51 2.72
N ALA A 19 11.57 -5.24 3.61
CA ALA A 19 11.73 -4.88 5.03
C ALA A 19 10.41 -4.72 5.81
N GLY A 20 9.31 -5.33 5.32
CA GLY A 20 8.05 -5.41 6.07
C GLY A 20 7.19 -4.15 6.02
N TYR A 21 7.48 -3.20 5.14
CA TYR A 21 6.62 -2.04 4.92
C TYR A 21 5.37 -2.40 4.11
N VAL A 22 4.29 -1.67 4.34
CA VAL A 22 3.04 -1.76 3.58
C VAL A 22 2.70 -0.39 3.00
N VAL A 23 2.22 -0.39 1.77
CA VAL A 23 1.50 0.75 1.16
C VAL A 23 0.01 0.44 1.19
N ASP A 24 -0.75 1.23 1.95
CA ASP A 24 -2.20 1.15 2.00
C ASP A 24 -2.80 2.56 1.98
N LEU A 25 -3.27 2.96 0.79
CA LEU A 25 -3.89 4.26 0.56
C LEU A 25 -5.37 4.27 0.94
N ARG A 26 -5.98 3.13 1.28
CA ARG A 26 -7.43 3.03 1.50
C ARG A 26 -7.82 2.60 2.90
N LEU A 27 -6.87 2.35 3.81
CA LEU A 27 -7.19 1.91 5.16
C LEU A 27 -8.15 2.86 5.89
N ARG A 28 -7.89 4.17 5.82
CA ARG A 28 -8.76 5.19 6.44
C ARG A 28 -10.16 5.28 5.84
N MET A 29 -10.33 4.97 4.55
CA MET A 29 -11.65 4.85 3.91
C MET A 29 -12.53 3.81 4.60
N TRP A 30 -11.93 2.75 5.14
CA TRP A 30 -12.65 1.66 5.79
C TRP A 30 -12.78 1.83 7.30
N PHE A 31 -11.75 2.33 7.98
CA PHE A 31 -11.70 2.37 9.45
C PHE A 31 -11.94 3.76 10.04
N GLY A 32 -12.10 4.79 9.21
CA GLY A 32 -12.24 6.18 9.62
C GLY A 32 -10.94 6.96 9.44
N ASP A 33 -11.01 8.27 9.65
CA ASP A 33 -9.89 9.20 9.44
C ASP A 33 -9.19 9.61 10.74
N ASP A 34 -9.18 8.70 11.74
CA ASP A 34 -8.48 8.92 12.99
C ASP A 34 -6.96 8.84 12.78
N GLU A 35 -6.19 9.72 13.42
CA GLU A 35 -4.73 9.79 13.26
C GLU A 35 -3.99 8.51 13.67
N ALA A 36 -4.59 7.73 14.57
CA ALA A 36 -4.03 6.46 14.99
C ALA A 36 -4.22 5.35 13.92
N ILE A 37 -4.97 5.61 12.85
CA ILE A 37 -5.11 4.73 11.69
C ILE A 37 -4.02 5.11 10.68
N PRO A 38 -3.08 4.21 10.37
CA PRO A 38 -2.00 4.54 9.44
C PRO A 38 -2.52 4.75 8.02
N HIS A 39 -1.80 5.55 7.24
CA HIS A 39 -2.14 5.87 5.86
C HIS A 39 -0.86 6.05 5.04
N GLY A 40 -0.88 5.64 3.77
CA GLY A 40 0.31 5.73 2.93
C GLY A 40 1.24 4.56 3.18
N ILE A 41 2.49 4.85 3.55
CA ILE A 41 3.56 3.88 3.73
C ILE A 41 3.90 3.75 5.21
N PHE A 42 3.81 2.55 5.77
CA PHE A 42 4.07 2.32 7.19
C PHE A 42 4.50 0.87 7.46
N GLN A 43 5.00 0.61 8.67
CA GLN A 43 5.33 -0.74 9.14
C GLN A 43 4.14 -1.27 9.96
N PRO A 44 3.45 -2.34 9.54
CA PRO A 44 2.32 -2.88 10.29
C PRO A 44 2.65 -3.29 11.73
N GLY A 45 3.90 -3.69 12.00
CA GLY A 45 4.36 -4.02 13.35
C GLY A 45 4.27 -2.86 14.36
N MET A 46 4.28 -1.60 13.87
CA MET A 46 4.06 -0.40 14.69
C MET A 46 2.57 -0.12 14.95
N HIS A 47 1.68 -0.84 14.29
CA HIS A 47 0.23 -0.67 14.36
C HIS A 47 -0.47 -2.02 14.65
N PRO A 48 -0.28 -2.61 15.84
CA PRO A 48 -0.72 -3.98 16.16
C PRO A 48 -2.25 -4.18 16.16
N ARG A 49 -3.02 -3.10 16.05
CA ARG A 49 -4.48 -3.15 15.86
C ARG A 49 -4.90 -3.62 14.46
N PHE A 50 -3.98 -3.58 13.49
CA PHE A 50 -4.25 -3.97 12.10
C PHE A 50 -3.47 -5.23 11.75
N ILE A 51 -4.19 -6.24 11.28
CA ILE A 51 -3.62 -7.50 10.83
C ILE A 51 -3.92 -7.64 9.35
N TYR A 52 -2.88 -7.78 8.55
CA TYR A 52 -2.96 -8.00 7.12
C TYR A 52 -2.86 -9.49 6.84
N SER A 53 -3.86 -10.03 6.13
CA SER A 53 -3.89 -11.43 5.72
C SER A 53 -4.53 -11.52 4.34
N GLY A 54 -3.80 -12.11 3.39
CA GLY A 54 -4.25 -12.23 2.01
C GLY A 54 -3.33 -13.13 1.20
N LYS A 55 -3.60 -13.20 -0.09
CA LYS A 55 -2.77 -13.91 -1.07
C LYS A 55 -2.17 -12.90 -2.03
N GLU A 56 -0.96 -13.17 -2.49
CA GLU A 56 -0.37 -12.40 -3.57
C GLU A 56 -1.28 -12.47 -4.80
N VAL A 57 -1.48 -11.31 -5.42
CA VAL A 57 -2.28 -11.18 -6.63
C VAL A 57 -1.35 -10.82 -7.77
N VAL A 58 -1.52 -11.48 -8.92
CA VAL A 58 -0.76 -11.14 -10.12
C VAL A 58 -1.21 -9.73 -10.54
N PRO A 59 -0.31 -8.73 -10.52
CA PRO A 59 -0.67 -7.39 -10.90
C PRO A 59 -1.05 -7.35 -12.38
N TYR A 60 -2.09 -6.56 -12.70
CA TYR A 60 -2.44 -6.32 -14.09
C TYR A 60 -1.28 -5.64 -14.81
N LYS A 61 -0.89 -6.15 -15.98
CA LYS A 61 0.15 -5.54 -16.80
C LYS A 61 -0.37 -4.23 -17.40
N LEU A 62 0.00 -3.12 -16.76
CA LEU A 62 -0.29 -1.78 -17.25
C LEU A 62 0.59 -1.46 -18.47
N THR A 63 -0.03 -1.18 -19.61
CA THR A 63 0.67 -0.59 -20.75
C THR A 63 0.98 0.88 -20.47
N ALA A 64 1.99 1.44 -21.13
CA ALA A 64 2.31 2.86 -21.00
C ALA A 64 1.11 3.76 -21.33
N SER A 65 0.36 3.42 -22.39
CA SER A 65 -0.84 4.16 -22.79
C SER A 65 -1.93 4.10 -21.73
N LEU A 66 -2.19 2.92 -21.15
CA LEU A 66 -3.20 2.78 -20.10
C LEU A 66 -2.78 3.52 -18.82
N ALA A 67 -1.51 3.42 -18.43
CA ALA A 67 -0.98 4.18 -17.29
C ALA A 67 -1.10 5.69 -17.52
N SER A 68 -0.83 6.17 -18.74
CA SER A 68 -1.04 7.57 -19.10
C SER A 68 -2.50 7.98 -18.96
N ILE A 69 -3.45 7.16 -19.43
CA ILE A 69 -4.89 7.46 -19.32
C ILE A 69 -5.31 7.49 -17.84
N LEU A 70 -4.91 6.50 -17.04
CA LEU A 70 -5.27 6.39 -15.62
C LEU A 70 -4.68 7.51 -14.74
N THR A 71 -3.73 8.27 -15.27
CA THR A 71 -3.01 9.32 -14.54
C THR A 71 -3.16 10.69 -15.19
N ASP A 72 -4.08 10.87 -16.14
CA ASP A 72 -4.25 12.11 -16.91
C ASP A 72 -2.93 12.64 -17.52
N GLY A 73 -2.07 11.71 -17.97
CA GLY A 73 -0.75 12.00 -18.53
C GLY A 73 0.34 12.32 -17.50
N LEU A 74 0.00 12.45 -16.22
CA LEU A 74 0.92 12.84 -15.15
C LEU A 74 1.99 11.79 -14.86
N ILE A 75 1.80 10.53 -15.28
CA ILE A 75 2.82 9.48 -15.11
C ILE A 75 4.17 9.88 -15.74
N SER A 76 4.15 10.68 -16.81
CA SER A 76 5.35 11.18 -17.48
C SER A 76 6.21 12.12 -16.62
N ASN A 77 5.61 12.73 -15.58
CA ASN A 77 6.30 13.61 -14.64
C ASN A 77 6.98 12.86 -13.49
N VAL A 78 6.66 11.57 -13.31
CA VAL A 78 7.24 10.75 -12.24
C VAL A 78 8.67 10.35 -12.61
N LYS A 79 9.65 10.92 -11.90
CA LYS A 79 11.06 10.57 -12.03
C LYS A 79 11.44 9.61 -10.91
N LEU A 80 11.80 8.39 -11.27
CA LEU A 80 12.39 7.47 -10.30
C LEU A 80 13.83 7.88 -10.03
N PRO A 81 14.28 7.86 -8.76
CA PRO A 81 15.69 8.02 -8.46
C PRO A 81 16.47 6.92 -9.17
N SER A 82 17.60 7.28 -9.77
CA SER A 82 18.55 6.30 -10.30
C SER A 82 18.88 5.29 -9.20
N LYS A 83 18.75 3.99 -9.49
CA LYS A 83 19.15 2.93 -8.56
C LYS A 83 20.57 3.24 -8.09
N PRO A 84 20.84 3.44 -6.79
CA PRO A 84 22.20 3.51 -6.33
C PRO A 84 22.87 2.18 -6.65
N ASN A 85 24.12 2.21 -7.15
CA ASN A 85 24.97 1.03 -7.27
C ASN A 85 25.25 0.50 -5.86
N ARG A 86 24.30 -0.23 -5.27
CA ARG A 86 24.54 -0.95 -4.03
C ARG A 86 25.09 -2.32 -4.42
N PRO A 87 26.33 -2.69 -4.05
CA PRO A 87 26.76 -4.06 -4.20
C PRO A 87 25.80 -4.94 -3.42
N LEU A 88 25.36 -6.05 -4.02
CA LEU A 88 24.65 -7.11 -3.32
C LEU A 88 25.48 -7.45 -2.07
N CYS A 89 24.93 -7.24 -0.88
CA CYS A 89 25.50 -7.84 0.33
C CYS A 89 25.56 -9.34 0.06
N LYS A 90 26.78 -9.89 0.10
CA LYS A 90 27.03 -11.33 0.12
C LYS A 90 26.53 -11.91 1.44
#